data_AF-A0A6C0K1I9-F1
#
_entry.id   AF-A0A6C0K1I9-F1
#
_cell.length_a   1.000
_cell.length_b   1.000
_cell.length_c   1.000
_cell.angle_alpha   90.00
_cell.angle_beta   90.00
_cell.angle_gamma   90.00
#
_symmetry.space_group_name_H-M   'P 1'
#
loop_
_entity.id
_entity.type
_entity.pdbx_description
1 polymer ?
#
loop_
_entity_poly.entity_id
_entity_poly.type
_entity_poly.pdbx_seq_one_letter_code
_entity_poly.pdbx_strand_id
1 'polypeptide(L)'
;MGRLQQMRKVRAEVANTEPWKKIKAVPRTGLEEMFVTGEKIQSICTVYLTNSNSIPNPYFGNEPSKFMNVSFIPTPSYDNPRLVFCFTHCIPDLALRIHLFQNDFVLVSHNSDHEIHENETSRKILQCSRLLHWYSQNVCMEHPRLSVVPIGLANSQWSHGNTAPFLPLLHNPPQKTRQIYFNFGIGTNPSKRQPCHDILRSQKNLEWLPHIDPTANLKRLAESEFCICPEGNGVDTHRLWEALYLQVVPIVLRTPFTEALQRQFPMMPIVMLDRWEELDPEALDVSMYEFDSFLPIIDVLEIQRSMIEN
;
A
#
# COMPACT_ATOMS: atom_id res chain seq x y z
N MET A 1 -30.42 -20.94 -22.11
CA MET A 1 -30.27 -22.08 -21.16
C MET A 1 -29.09 -23.01 -21.48
N GLY A 2 -28.62 -23.14 -22.72
CA GLY A 2 -27.52 -24.08 -23.06
C GLY A 2 -26.11 -23.73 -22.56
N ARG A 3 -25.72 -22.43 -22.51
CA ARG A 3 -24.37 -22.00 -22.10
C ARG A 3 -24.04 -22.29 -20.63
N LEU A 4 -24.99 -22.04 -19.72
CA LEU A 4 -24.80 -22.31 -18.28
C LEU A 4 -24.70 -23.81 -17.96
N GLN A 5 -25.44 -24.66 -18.67
CA GLN A 5 -25.34 -26.12 -18.49
C GLN A 5 -24.02 -26.67 -19.05
N GLN A 6 -23.52 -26.10 -20.15
CA GLN A 6 -22.23 -26.50 -20.71
C GLN A 6 -21.06 -26.07 -19.83
N MET A 7 -21.12 -24.89 -19.20
CA MET A 7 -20.13 -24.44 -18.21
C MET A 7 -20.17 -25.28 -16.91
N ARG A 8 -21.35 -25.74 -16.48
CA ARG A 8 -21.47 -26.65 -15.32
C ARG A 8 -20.86 -28.04 -15.58
N LYS A 9 -20.99 -28.56 -16.80
CA LYS A 9 -20.34 -29.83 -17.20
C LYS A 9 -18.82 -29.71 -17.28
N VAL A 10 -18.29 -28.64 -17.85
CA VAL A 10 -16.84 -28.38 -17.88
C VAL A 10 -16.28 -28.23 -16.46
N ARG A 11 -17.00 -27.55 -15.54
CA ARG A 11 -16.59 -27.46 -14.12
C ARG A 11 -16.58 -28.82 -13.39
N ALA A 12 -17.48 -29.75 -13.73
CA ALA A 12 -17.50 -31.08 -13.13
C ALA A 12 -16.39 -32.00 -13.65
N GLU A 13 -15.98 -31.83 -14.91
CA GLU A 13 -14.85 -32.58 -15.50
C GLU A 13 -13.49 -32.05 -15.03
N VAL A 14 -13.35 -30.74 -14.83
CA VAL A 14 -12.11 -30.11 -14.30
C VAL A 14 -11.92 -30.37 -12.81
N ALA A 15 -12.99 -30.56 -12.04
CA ALA A 15 -12.91 -30.87 -10.60
C ALA A 15 -12.26 -32.24 -10.28
N ASN A 16 -12.17 -33.15 -11.26
CA ASN A 16 -11.62 -34.50 -11.07
C ASN A 16 -10.16 -34.66 -11.50
N THR A 17 -9.51 -33.59 -11.95
CA THR A 17 -8.06 -33.58 -12.17
C THR A 17 -7.49 -32.53 -11.24
N GLU A 18 -6.91 -32.97 -10.11
CA GLU A 18 -6.30 -32.10 -9.10
C GLU A 18 -4.77 -31.99 -9.30
N PRO A 19 -4.28 -30.86 -9.83
CA PRO A 19 -2.89 -30.42 -9.62
C PRO A 19 -2.68 -29.66 -8.29
N TRP A 20 -3.73 -29.12 -7.68
CA TRP A 20 -3.61 -28.16 -6.56
C TRP A 20 -3.45 -28.77 -5.16
N LYS A 21 -3.56 -30.09 -4.98
CA LYS A 21 -3.18 -30.76 -3.71
C LYS A 21 -1.68 -30.73 -3.40
N LYS A 22 -0.85 -30.05 -4.22
CA LYS A 22 0.61 -29.99 -4.08
C LYS A 22 1.21 -28.58 -4.14
N ILE A 23 0.49 -27.54 -3.72
CA ILE A 23 1.12 -26.23 -3.47
C ILE A 23 1.35 -26.10 -1.97
N LYS A 24 2.62 -26.08 -1.59
CA LYS A 24 3.06 -26.03 -0.19
C LYS A 24 2.57 -24.73 0.45
N ALA A 25 1.97 -24.85 1.63
CA ALA A 25 1.66 -23.73 2.51
C ALA A 25 2.85 -22.75 2.60
N VAL A 26 2.55 -21.44 2.60
CA VAL A 26 3.52 -20.37 2.87
C VAL A 26 4.31 -20.75 4.14
N PRO A 27 5.66 -20.68 4.13
CA PRO A 27 6.47 -21.04 5.28
C PRO A 27 6.03 -20.26 6.53
N ARG A 28 5.82 -20.97 7.65
CA ARG A 28 5.23 -20.45 8.90
C ARG A 28 6.19 -19.63 9.77
N THR A 29 7.37 -19.28 9.29
CA THR A 29 8.43 -18.55 10.02
C THR A 29 8.80 -17.31 9.24
N GLY A 30 8.87 -16.13 9.89
CA GLY A 30 9.20 -14.85 9.23
C GLY A 30 8.00 -14.08 8.69
N LEU A 31 6.76 -14.41 9.08
CA LEU A 31 5.57 -13.65 8.65
C LEU A 31 5.64 -12.18 9.10
N GLU A 32 6.25 -11.89 10.25
CA GLU A 32 6.50 -10.51 10.66
C GLU A 32 7.44 -9.75 9.71
N GLU A 33 8.32 -10.45 8.99
CA GLU A 33 9.25 -9.84 8.03
C GLU A 33 8.53 -9.39 6.75
N MET A 34 7.40 -10.04 6.41
CA MET A 34 6.58 -9.73 5.22
C MET A 34 5.82 -8.41 5.30
N PHE A 35 5.53 -7.89 6.50
CA PHE A 35 4.77 -6.64 6.60
C PHE A 35 5.59 -5.47 6.08
N VAL A 36 5.12 -4.79 5.05
CA VAL A 36 5.65 -3.50 4.64
C VAL A 36 5.23 -2.46 5.67
N THR A 37 6.20 -1.70 6.17
CA THR A 37 5.96 -0.49 6.97
C THR A 37 6.90 0.60 6.45
N GLY A 38 6.53 1.85 6.70
CA GLY A 38 7.39 2.97 6.37
C GLY A 38 8.73 2.96 7.11
N GLU A 39 8.80 2.37 8.30
CA GLU A 39 10.05 2.09 9.03
C GLU A 39 10.94 1.12 8.26
N LYS A 40 10.40 0.00 7.77
CA LYS A 40 11.20 -0.96 7.00
C LYS A 40 11.65 -0.37 5.67
N ILE A 41 10.78 0.36 4.97
CA ILE A 41 11.15 1.04 3.72
C ILE A 41 12.26 2.07 3.96
N GLN A 42 12.13 2.86 5.03
CA GLN A 42 13.14 3.85 5.38
C GLN A 42 14.46 3.19 5.78
N SER A 43 14.45 2.08 6.52
CA SER A 43 15.68 1.43 7.03
C SER A 43 16.57 0.83 5.94
N ILE A 44 16.03 0.58 4.74
CA ILE A 44 16.79 0.14 3.56
C ILE A 44 17.80 1.22 3.10
N CYS A 45 17.48 2.50 3.35
CA CYS A 45 18.26 3.61 2.82
C CYS A 45 19.46 3.99 3.69
N THR A 46 20.47 4.61 3.07
CA THR A 46 21.70 5.01 3.74
C THR A 46 21.60 6.39 4.38
N VAL A 47 20.81 7.28 3.78
CA VAL A 47 20.56 8.65 4.28
C VAL A 47 19.07 8.97 4.25
N TYR A 48 18.61 9.71 5.25
CA TYR A 48 17.22 10.14 5.43
C TYR A 48 17.14 11.65 5.31
N LEU A 49 16.65 12.12 4.18
CA LEU A 49 16.49 13.54 3.88
C LEU A 49 15.20 14.09 4.50
N THR A 50 15.34 15.13 5.32
CA THR A 50 14.26 15.76 6.10
C THR A 50 14.23 17.27 5.94
N ASN A 51 13.23 17.94 6.51
CA ASN A 51 13.24 19.39 6.74
C ASN A 51 12.71 19.73 8.13
N SER A 52 12.55 21.03 8.44
CA SER A 52 12.07 21.49 9.75
C SER A 52 10.66 21.03 10.11
N ASN A 53 9.88 20.58 9.12
CA ASN A 53 8.51 20.11 9.31
C ASN A 53 8.45 18.58 9.48
N SER A 54 9.56 17.88 9.23
CA SER A 54 9.62 16.43 9.40
C SER A 54 9.64 16.10 10.89
N ILE A 55 8.72 15.24 11.31
CA ILE A 55 8.76 14.62 12.64
C ILE A 55 9.64 13.38 12.51
N PRO A 56 10.84 13.35 13.13
CA PRO A 56 11.69 12.17 13.07
C PRO A 56 10.97 10.98 13.69
N ASN A 57 10.96 9.84 12.98
CA ASN A 57 10.40 8.63 13.56
C ASN A 57 11.32 8.17 14.72
N PRO A 58 10.80 8.02 15.96
CA PRO A 58 11.59 7.65 17.13
C PRO A 58 12.26 6.28 16.98
N TYR A 59 11.78 5.41 16.08
CA TYR A 59 12.41 4.15 15.73
C TYR A 59 13.88 4.32 15.31
N PHE A 60 14.22 5.42 14.65
CA PHE A 60 15.58 5.72 14.20
C PHE A 60 16.36 6.63 15.15
N GLY A 61 15.89 6.81 16.39
CA GLY A 61 16.56 7.68 17.38
C GLY A 61 18.01 7.30 17.67
N ASN A 62 18.40 6.05 17.42
CA ASN A 62 19.77 5.55 17.61
C ASN A 62 20.67 5.75 16.37
N GLU A 63 20.14 6.25 15.26
CA GLU A 63 20.88 6.49 14.00
C GLU A 63 20.85 7.97 13.56
N PRO A 64 21.13 8.95 14.43
CA PRO A 64 20.98 10.37 14.10
C PRO A 64 21.89 10.81 12.94
N SER A 65 23.01 10.11 12.71
CA SER A 65 23.94 10.38 11.61
C SER A 65 23.36 10.10 10.22
N LYS A 66 22.30 9.29 10.11
CA LYS A 66 21.60 9.06 8.85
C LYS A 66 20.71 10.23 8.45
N PHE A 67 20.30 11.07 9.39
CA PHE A 67 19.41 12.19 9.12
C PHE A 67 20.17 13.40 8.57
N MET A 68 19.67 13.96 7.48
CA MET A 68 20.21 15.18 6.90
C MET A 68 19.06 16.10 6.50
N ASN A 69 19.08 17.35 6.98
CA ASN A 69 18.15 18.34 6.48
C ASN A 69 18.51 18.66 5.02
N VAL A 70 17.55 18.59 4.11
CA VAL A 70 17.73 18.87 2.67
C VAL A 70 18.40 20.22 2.44
N SER A 71 18.11 21.22 3.28
CA SER A 71 18.71 22.55 3.16
C SER A 71 20.21 22.59 3.43
N PHE A 72 20.76 21.55 4.08
CA PHE A 72 22.16 21.42 4.44
C PHE A 72 22.94 20.46 3.53
N ILE A 73 22.35 20.01 2.42
CA ILE A 73 23.10 19.26 1.39
C ILE A 73 24.33 20.10 0.98
N PRO A 74 25.56 19.54 1.06
CA PRO A 74 26.80 20.29 0.81
C PRO A 74 26.88 20.91 -0.59
N THR A 75 27.56 22.05 -0.68
CA THR A 75 27.87 22.75 -1.95
C THR A 75 29.40 22.84 -2.12
N PRO A 76 29.93 22.82 -3.36
CA PRO A 76 29.22 22.82 -4.65
C PRO A 76 28.68 21.44 -5.08
N SER A 77 28.95 20.39 -4.32
CA SER A 77 28.59 19.02 -4.65
C SER A 77 28.33 18.19 -3.40
N TYR A 78 27.51 17.16 -3.55
CA TYR A 78 27.21 16.18 -2.52
C TYR A 78 27.62 14.79 -2.99
N ASP A 79 28.55 14.17 -2.26
CA ASP A 79 28.93 12.76 -2.39
C ASP A 79 27.81 11.89 -1.80
N ASN A 80 26.70 11.80 -2.52
CA ASN A 80 25.50 11.11 -2.08
C ASN A 80 25.70 9.58 -2.06
N PRO A 81 25.09 8.87 -1.11
CA PRO A 81 25.05 7.41 -1.18
C PRO A 81 24.10 6.93 -2.29
N ARG A 82 24.15 5.63 -2.59
CA ARG A 82 23.27 5.01 -3.60
C ARG A 82 21.80 5.02 -3.20
N LEU A 83 21.47 4.72 -1.94
CA LEU A 83 20.08 4.61 -1.46
C LEU A 83 19.72 5.83 -0.61
N VAL A 84 18.85 6.68 -1.16
CA VAL A 84 18.49 7.98 -0.56
C VAL A 84 17.01 7.97 -0.23
N PHE A 85 16.69 8.06 1.06
CA PHE A 85 15.32 8.27 1.51
C PHE A 85 15.02 9.77 1.57
N CYS A 86 13.82 10.18 1.18
CA CYS A 86 13.33 11.53 1.37
C CYS A 86 11.86 11.50 1.77
N PHE A 87 11.49 12.17 2.86
CA PHE A 87 10.06 12.32 3.17
C PHE A 87 9.34 12.99 1.99
N THR A 88 8.14 12.52 1.62
CA THR A 88 7.48 13.01 0.39
C THR A 88 7.23 14.53 0.41
N HIS A 89 6.92 15.12 1.58
CA HIS A 89 6.79 16.58 1.74
C HIS A 89 8.10 17.36 1.58
N CYS A 90 9.26 16.71 1.58
CA CYS A 90 10.58 17.31 1.35
C CYS A 90 11.02 17.26 -0.12
N ILE A 91 10.28 16.57 -0.99
CA ILE A 91 10.58 16.44 -2.42
C ILE A 91 10.72 17.80 -3.13
N PRO A 92 9.89 18.83 -2.84
CA PRO A 92 10.10 20.19 -3.35
C PRO A 92 11.48 20.77 -3.01
N ASP A 93 11.92 20.64 -1.75
CA ASP A 93 13.21 21.15 -1.31
C ASP A 93 14.37 20.36 -1.96
N LEU A 94 14.18 19.05 -2.14
CA LEU A 94 15.18 18.17 -2.76
C LEU A 94 15.34 18.52 -4.24
N ALA A 95 14.26 18.78 -4.96
CA ALA A 95 14.31 19.13 -6.38
C ALA A 95 15.14 20.40 -6.66
N LEU A 96 15.24 21.33 -5.70
CA LEU A 96 16.10 22.51 -5.79
C LEU A 96 17.60 22.17 -5.68
N ARG A 97 17.94 21.04 -5.06
CA ARG A 97 19.32 20.66 -4.70
C ARG A 97 19.79 19.36 -5.36
N ILE A 98 18.91 18.66 -6.08
CA ILE A 98 19.21 17.36 -6.70
C ILE A 98 20.37 17.43 -7.70
N HIS A 99 20.61 18.61 -8.29
CA HIS A 99 21.73 18.86 -9.19
C HIS A 99 23.11 18.79 -8.50
N LEU A 100 23.16 18.81 -7.17
CA LEU A 100 24.40 18.71 -6.39
C LEU A 100 24.90 17.26 -6.27
N PHE A 101 24.03 16.27 -6.50
CA PHE A 101 24.34 14.84 -6.37
C PHE A 101 25.38 14.41 -7.40
N GLN A 102 26.44 13.74 -6.95
CA GLN A 102 27.56 13.30 -7.79
C GLN A 102 27.45 11.85 -8.26
N ASN A 103 26.84 10.99 -7.46
CA ASN A 103 26.79 9.56 -7.68
C ASN A 103 25.41 9.12 -8.13
N ASP A 104 25.36 8.05 -8.92
CA ASP A 104 24.10 7.43 -9.32
C ASP A 104 23.36 6.89 -8.09
N PHE A 105 22.04 7.11 -8.02
CA PHE A 105 21.25 6.82 -6.84
C PHE A 105 19.83 6.38 -7.14
N VAL A 106 19.26 5.62 -6.20
CA VAL A 106 17.84 5.32 -6.11
C VAL A 106 17.23 6.23 -5.04
N LEU A 107 16.14 6.91 -5.41
CA LEU A 107 15.36 7.73 -4.50
C LEU A 107 14.20 6.91 -3.94
N VAL A 108 13.96 7.01 -2.63
CA VAL A 108 12.80 6.41 -1.97
C VAL A 108 12.05 7.51 -1.22
N SER A 109 10.77 7.74 -1.54
CA SER A 109 9.93 8.68 -0.78
C SER A 109 8.71 8.05 -0.13
N HIS A 110 8.59 8.26 1.17
CA HIS A 110 7.59 7.62 2.02
C HIS A 110 7.31 8.49 3.26
N ASN A 111 6.50 7.96 4.18
CA ASN A 111 6.26 8.51 5.52
C ASN A 111 5.67 9.91 5.49
N SER A 112 4.80 10.18 4.51
CA SER A 112 4.10 11.43 4.36
C SER A 112 2.87 11.23 3.47
N ASP A 113 1.78 11.91 3.80
CA ASP A 113 0.51 11.81 3.06
C ASP A 113 0.53 12.53 1.69
N HIS A 114 1.63 13.19 1.33
CA HIS A 114 1.75 13.93 0.07
C HIS A 114 1.77 12.98 -1.13
N GLU A 115 1.16 13.44 -2.22
CA GLU A 115 1.03 12.72 -3.48
C GLU A 115 2.12 13.13 -4.48
N ILE A 116 2.54 12.19 -5.33
CA ILE A 116 3.42 12.45 -6.46
C ILE A 116 2.59 12.61 -7.74
N HIS A 117 2.53 13.84 -8.23
CA HIS A 117 1.87 14.23 -9.49
C HIS A 117 2.88 14.72 -10.52
N GLU A 118 2.48 14.74 -11.78
CA GLU A 118 3.26 15.42 -12.84
C GLU A 118 3.27 16.93 -12.57
N ASN A 119 4.42 17.47 -12.20
CA ASN A 119 4.63 18.89 -11.95
C ASN A 119 6.11 19.24 -12.12
N GLU A 120 6.49 20.51 -11.92
CA GLU A 120 7.88 20.95 -12.09
C GLU A 120 8.84 20.22 -11.14
N THR A 121 8.41 19.97 -9.90
CA THR A 121 9.23 19.31 -8.87
C THR A 121 9.51 17.86 -9.25
N SER A 122 8.46 17.07 -9.53
CA SER A 122 8.63 15.66 -9.92
C SER A 122 9.43 15.55 -11.21
N ARG A 123 9.22 16.46 -12.18
CA ARG A 123 10.02 16.53 -13.41
C ARG A 123 11.50 16.78 -13.15
N LYS A 124 11.86 17.71 -12.25
CA LYS A 124 13.28 17.96 -11.90
C LYS A 124 13.96 16.72 -11.35
N ILE A 125 13.29 15.99 -10.45
CA ILE A 125 13.79 14.72 -9.93
C ILE A 125 13.90 13.69 -11.07
N LEU A 126 12.81 13.48 -11.80
CA LEU A 126 12.68 12.52 -12.90
C LEU A 126 13.46 12.89 -14.17
N GLN A 127 14.19 14.00 -14.21
CA GLN A 127 15.13 14.35 -15.28
C GLN A 127 16.59 14.37 -14.80
N CYS A 128 16.85 14.18 -13.51
CA CYS A 128 18.20 14.04 -13.00
C CYS A 128 18.89 12.84 -13.69
N SER A 129 20.06 13.07 -14.30
CA SER A 129 20.82 12.03 -15.01
C SER A 129 21.39 10.97 -14.07
N ARG A 130 21.59 11.32 -12.80
CA ARG A 130 22.08 10.43 -11.74
C ARG A 130 20.99 9.57 -11.10
N LEU A 131 19.71 9.89 -11.33
CA LEU A 131 18.62 9.08 -10.81
C LEU A 131 18.54 7.75 -11.58
N LEU A 132 18.79 6.65 -10.89
CA LEU A 132 18.59 5.30 -11.42
C LEU A 132 17.10 4.98 -11.45
N HIS A 133 16.44 5.12 -10.31
CA HIS A 133 14.99 4.93 -10.16
C HIS A 133 14.44 5.70 -8.96
N TRP A 134 13.15 6.02 -8.99
CA TRP A 134 12.43 6.61 -7.87
C TRP A 134 11.29 5.69 -7.44
N TYR A 135 11.32 5.28 -6.18
CA TYR A 135 10.26 4.54 -5.52
C TYR A 135 9.48 5.48 -4.60
N SER A 136 8.15 5.55 -4.70
CA SER A 136 7.36 6.43 -3.84
C SER A 136 6.03 5.84 -3.40
N GLN A 137 5.63 6.18 -2.18
CA GLN A 137 4.23 6.14 -1.75
C GLN A 137 3.40 7.18 -2.52
N ASN A 138 2.07 6.98 -2.60
CA ASN A 138 1.11 7.95 -3.14
C ASN A 138 1.43 8.43 -4.57
N VAL A 139 1.85 7.53 -5.45
CA VAL A 139 2.15 7.85 -6.85
C VAL A 139 0.84 7.99 -7.63
N CYS A 140 0.59 9.19 -8.17
CA CYS A 140 -0.60 9.55 -8.94
C CYS A 140 -0.27 9.84 -10.41
N MET A 141 0.87 9.34 -10.92
CA MET A 141 1.34 9.53 -12.28
C MET A 141 2.13 8.32 -12.77
N GLU A 142 2.31 8.21 -14.08
CA GLU A 142 3.12 7.16 -14.69
C GLU A 142 4.45 7.72 -15.20
N HIS A 143 5.54 7.03 -14.88
CA HIS A 143 6.85 7.33 -15.45
C HIS A 143 7.75 6.09 -15.40
N PRO A 144 8.57 5.80 -16.44
CA PRO A 144 9.41 4.60 -16.47
C PRO A 144 10.42 4.48 -15.32
N ARG A 145 10.84 5.62 -14.76
CA ARG A 145 11.74 5.72 -13.59
C ARG A 145 11.01 5.96 -12.26
N LEU A 146 9.70 5.74 -12.21
CA LEU A 146 8.88 5.92 -11.00
C LEU A 146 8.06 4.65 -10.74
N SER A 147 8.18 4.09 -9.53
CA SER A 147 7.38 2.95 -9.09
C SER A 147 6.71 3.23 -7.75
N VAL A 148 5.53 2.64 -7.58
CA VAL A 148 4.78 2.63 -6.33
C VAL A 148 5.54 1.81 -5.29
N VAL A 149 5.63 2.34 -4.07
CA VAL A 149 5.90 1.56 -2.86
C VAL A 149 4.68 1.67 -1.94
N PRO A 150 4.15 0.55 -1.42
CA PRO A 150 3.03 0.54 -0.49
C PRO A 150 3.27 1.40 0.76
N ILE A 151 2.27 2.16 1.22
CA ILE A 151 2.27 2.71 2.59
C ILE A 151 2.39 1.60 3.65
N GLY A 152 1.84 0.42 3.33
CA GLY A 152 1.89 -0.77 4.16
C GLY A 152 1.09 -0.62 5.45
N LEU A 153 1.52 -1.32 6.51
CA LEU A 153 1.01 -1.14 7.86
C LEU A 153 1.64 0.10 8.51
N ALA A 154 0.94 0.68 9.48
CA ALA A 154 1.41 1.88 10.16
C ALA A 154 2.72 1.64 10.92
N ASN A 155 3.54 2.70 10.98
CA ASN A 155 4.79 2.71 11.75
C ASN A 155 4.53 2.50 13.24
N SER A 156 5.47 1.86 13.94
CA SER A 156 5.35 1.45 15.34
C SER A 156 5.08 2.61 16.33
N GLN A 157 5.43 3.85 15.94
CA GLN A 157 5.13 5.04 16.73
C GLN A 157 3.62 5.33 16.88
N TRP A 158 2.78 4.75 16.02
CA TRP A 158 1.33 4.95 16.06
C TRP A 158 0.64 3.80 16.79
N SER A 159 -0.46 4.10 17.49
CA SER A 159 -1.25 3.08 18.21
C SER A 159 -1.79 1.96 17.31
N HIS A 160 -2.03 2.27 16.03
CA HIS A 160 -2.49 1.32 15.00
C HIS A 160 -1.33 0.71 14.19
N GLY A 161 -0.07 0.97 14.58
CA GLY A 161 1.13 0.36 14.00
C GLY A 161 1.57 -0.94 14.68
N ASN A 162 0.82 -1.40 15.69
CA ASN A 162 1.10 -2.69 16.32
C ASN A 162 0.69 -3.83 15.39
N THR A 163 1.67 -4.54 14.83
CA THR A 163 1.47 -5.65 13.89
C THR A 163 1.23 -7.00 14.57
N ALA A 164 1.52 -7.13 15.87
CA ALA A 164 1.37 -8.40 16.60
C ALA A 164 -0.04 -9.04 16.49
N PRO A 165 -1.14 -8.26 16.49
CA PRO A 165 -2.48 -8.81 16.32
C PRO A 165 -2.76 -9.45 14.94
N PHE A 166 -1.96 -9.16 13.91
CA PHE A 166 -2.12 -9.79 12.59
C PHE A 166 -1.65 -11.24 12.60
N LEU A 167 -0.53 -11.53 13.27
CA LEU A 167 0.10 -12.85 13.25
C LEU A 167 -0.87 -14.01 13.56
N PRO A 168 -1.68 -14.00 14.64
CA PRO A 168 -2.63 -15.09 14.88
C PRO A 168 -3.70 -15.21 13.78
N LEU A 169 -4.11 -14.09 13.17
CA LEU A 169 -5.08 -14.08 12.07
C LEU A 169 -4.48 -14.60 10.76
N LEU A 170 -3.18 -14.40 10.54
CA LEU A 170 -2.48 -14.99 9.39
C LEU A 170 -2.21 -16.48 9.58
N HIS A 171 -1.86 -16.89 10.79
CA HIS A 171 -1.59 -18.30 11.11
C HIS A 171 -2.86 -19.16 11.08
N ASN A 172 -3.98 -18.61 11.54
CA ASN A 172 -5.27 -19.29 11.55
C ASN A 172 -6.36 -18.33 11.05
N PRO A 173 -6.44 -18.12 9.72
CA PRO A 173 -7.44 -17.23 9.13
C PRO A 173 -8.86 -17.65 9.54
N PRO A 174 -9.68 -16.72 10.05
CA PRO A 174 -11.05 -17.04 10.42
C PRO A 174 -11.89 -17.34 9.17
N GLN A 175 -12.99 -18.07 9.36
CA GLN A 175 -13.99 -18.19 8.30
C GLN A 175 -14.57 -16.81 7.97
N LYS A 176 -14.79 -16.56 6.67
CA LYS A 176 -15.49 -15.37 6.22
C LYS A 176 -16.97 -15.52 6.58
N THR A 177 -17.44 -14.67 7.49
CA THR A 177 -18.83 -14.66 8.00
C THR A 177 -19.58 -13.39 7.64
N ARG A 178 -18.89 -12.42 7.04
CA ARG A 178 -19.43 -11.15 6.60
C ARG A 178 -19.03 -10.89 5.16
N GLN A 179 -19.95 -10.42 4.34
CA GLN A 179 -19.64 -10.10 2.95
C GLN A 179 -18.78 -8.83 2.88
N ILE A 180 -19.25 -7.70 3.43
CA ILE A 180 -18.56 -6.41 3.35
C ILE A 180 -18.24 -5.87 4.74
N TYR A 181 -16.98 -5.53 4.96
CA TYR A 181 -16.53 -4.69 6.07
C TYR A 181 -16.75 -3.21 5.71
N PHE A 182 -17.58 -2.52 6.49
CA PHE A 182 -17.89 -1.11 6.28
C PHE A 182 -17.76 -0.33 7.60
N ASN A 183 -16.54 0.13 7.87
CA ASN A 183 -16.25 1.10 8.91
C ASN A 183 -14.94 1.85 8.61
N PHE A 184 -14.93 3.14 8.90
CA PHE A 184 -13.75 3.98 8.82
C PHE A 184 -13.93 5.28 9.61
N GLY A 185 -12.83 5.88 10.06
CA GLY A 185 -12.89 7.22 10.64
C GLY A 185 -13.17 8.26 9.57
N ILE A 186 -14.32 8.93 9.63
CA ILE A 186 -14.70 9.99 8.67
C ILE A 186 -13.74 11.19 8.78
N GLY A 187 -13.33 11.53 10.01
CA GLY A 187 -12.58 12.75 10.32
C GLY A 187 -11.20 12.88 9.64
N THR A 188 -10.60 11.81 9.13
CA THR A 188 -9.31 11.89 8.43
C THR A 188 -9.45 12.56 7.06
N ASN A 189 -10.56 12.32 6.36
CA ASN A 189 -10.83 13.00 5.10
C ASN A 189 -12.34 13.15 4.91
N PRO A 190 -12.99 14.12 5.57
CA PRO A 190 -14.43 14.29 5.51
C PRO A 190 -14.93 14.47 4.08
N SER A 191 -14.16 15.16 3.23
CA SER A 191 -14.52 15.44 1.84
C SER A 191 -14.69 14.19 0.98
N LYS A 192 -13.94 13.11 1.26
CA LYS A 192 -14.03 11.84 0.55
C LYS A 192 -14.85 10.79 1.30
N ARG A 193 -14.72 10.76 2.64
CA ARG A 193 -15.31 9.71 3.49
C ARG A 193 -16.76 9.95 3.85
N GLN A 194 -17.21 11.20 4.00
CA GLN A 194 -18.61 11.49 4.28
C GLN A 194 -19.52 11.10 3.10
N PRO A 195 -19.21 11.47 1.83
CA PRO A 195 -20.01 11.02 0.69
C PRO A 195 -20.02 9.49 0.55
N CYS A 196 -18.87 8.83 0.74
CA CYS A 196 -18.77 7.37 0.74
C CYS A 196 -19.71 6.75 1.79
N HIS A 197 -19.63 7.23 3.04
CA HIS A 197 -20.48 6.76 4.12
C HIS A 197 -21.97 6.91 3.78
N ASP A 198 -22.36 8.10 3.33
CA ASP A 198 -23.77 8.44 3.11
C ASP A 198 -24.36 7.64 1.95
N ILE A 199 -23.65 7.51 0.83
CA ILE A 199 -24.09 6.72 -0.33
C ILE A 199 -24.26 5.24 0.05
N LEU A 200 -23.23 4.65 0.66
CA LEU A 200 -23.22 3.23 0.97
C LEU A 200 -24.25 2.86 2.04
N ARG A 201 -24.45 3.73 3.03
CA ARG A 201 -25.45 3.52 4.08
C ARG A 201 -26.88 3.74 3.58
N SER A 202 -27.13 4.85 2.87
CA SER A 202 -28.50 5.25 2.52
C SER A 202 -29.02 4.62 1.22
N GLN A 203 -28.15 4.44 0.22
CA GLN A 203 -28.55 3.96 -1.10
C GLN A 203 -28.24 2.48 -1.30
N LYS A 204 -27.18 1.96 -0.66
CA LYS A 204 -26.78 0.54 -0.75
C LYS A 204 -27.20 -0.29 0.46
N ASN A 205 -27.81 0.34 1.45
CA ASN A 205 -28.28 -0.28 2.69
C ASN A 205 -27.20 -1.12 3.40
N LEU A 206 -25.93 -0.69 3.31
CA LEU A 206 -24.83 -1.38 3.98
C LEU A 206 -24.82 -1.06 5.48
N GLU A 207 -24.60 -2.09 6.29
CA GLU A 207 -24.47 -1.96 7.74
C GLU A 207 -23.20 -1.16 8.08
N TRP A 208 -23.37 0.05 8.62
CA TRP A 208 -22.27 0.81 9.19
C TRP A 208 -21.87 0.22 10.54
N LEU A 209 -20.71 -0.41 10.60
CA LEU A 209 -20.28 -1.13 11.80
C LEU A 209 -19.84 -0.15 12.90
N PRO A 210 -20.11 -0.45 14.19
CA PRO A 210 -19.70 0.41 15.29
C PRO A 210 -18.18 0.42 15.47
N HIS A 211 -17.64 1.49 16.04
CA HIS A 211 -16.25 1.53 16.46
C HIS A 211 -16.05 0.61 17.68
N ILE A 212 -15.02 -0.23 17.61
CA ILE A 212 -14.65 -1.19 18.66
C ILE A 212 -13.14 -1.18 18.86
N ASP A 213 -12.66 -1.89 19.87
CA ASP A 213 -11.23 -2.08 20.14
C ASP A 213 -10.46 -2.46 18.85
N PRO A 214 -9.23 -1.91 18.62
CA PRO A 214 -8.46 -2.19 17.41
C PRO A 214 -8.23 -3.67 17.10
N THR A 215 -7.95 -4.51 18.11
CA THR A 215 -7.71 -5.95 17.91
C THR A 215 -9.00 -6.65 17.51
N ALA A 216 -10.10 -6.33 18.18
CA ALA A 216 -11.42 -6.85 17.82
C ALA A 216 -11.86 -6.38 16.42
N ASN A 217 -11.54 -5.13 16.07
CA ASN A 217 -11.82 -4.57 14.75
C ASN A 217 -11.01 -5.26 13.64
N LEU A 218 -9.75 -5.59 13.92
CA LEU A 218 -8.90 -6.32 12.99
C LEU A 218 -9.43 -7.73 12.74
N LYS A 219 -9.88 -8.43 13.79
CA LYS A 219 -10.55 -9.73 13.65
C LYS A 219 -11.83 -9.61 12.81
N ARG A 220 -12.65 -8.57 13.06
CA ARG A 220 -13.87 -8.30 12.28
C ARG A 220 -13.58 -8.04 10.80
N LEU A 221 -12.47 -7.35 10.50
CA LEU A 221 -11.99 -7.21 9.13
C LEU A 221 -11.60 -8.56 8.53
N ALA A 222 -10.83 -9.38 9.25
CA ALA A 222 -10.40 -10.71 8.80
C ALA A 222 -11.58 -11.67 8.53
N GLU A 223 -12.69 -11.53 9.26
CA GLU A 223 -13.93 -12.28 9.07
C GLU A 223 -14.76 -11.79 7.86
N SER A 224 -14.31 -10.77 7.14
CA SER A 224 -15.02 -10.20 5.99
C SER A 224 -14.41 -10.61 4.64
N GLU A 225 -15.23 -10.69 3.59
CA GLU A 225 -14.77 -11.00 2.22
C GLU A 225 -14.24 -9.76 1.50
N PHE A 226 -14.92 -8.63 1.66
CA PHE A 226 -14.58 -7.34 1.06
C PHE A 226 -14.41 -6.24 2.11
N CYS A 227 -13.66 -5.18 1.78
CA CYS A 227 -13.43 -4.03 2.68
C CYS A 227 -13.61 -2.71 1.94
N ILE A 228 -14.48 -1.83 2.45
CA ILE A 228 -14.65 -0.48 1.90
C ILE A 228 -13.42 0.39 2.27
N CYS A 229 -12.68 0.83 1.25
CA CYS A 229 -11.38 1.50 1.38
C CYS A 229 -11.35 2.89 0.71
N PRO A 230 -12.12 3.89 1.19
CA PRO A 230 -12.00 5.25 0.70
C PRO A 230 -10.67 5.86 1.13
N GLU A 231 -10.18 6.80 0.33
CA GLU A 231 -9.01 7.62 0.61
C GLU A 231 -9.00 8.17 2.04
N GLY A 232 -7.81 8.20 2.64
CA GLY A 232 -7.56 8.83 3.94
C GLY A 232 -7.06 10.25 3.74
N ASN A 233 -6.15 10.69 4.60
CA ASN A 233 -5.41 11.93 4.38
C ASN A 233 -4.67 11.89 3.03
N GLY A 234 -4.03 10.75 2.73
CA GLY A 234 -3.46 10.43 1.43
C GLY A 234 -4.30 9.39 0.66
N VAL A 235 -3.93 9.22 -0.62
CA VAL A 235 -4.55 8.26 -1.54
C VAL A 235 -4.22 6.81 -1.22
N ASP A 236 -3.02 6.54 -0.69
CA ASP A 236 -2.63 5.22 -0.20
C ASP A 236 -2.98 5.08 1.29
N THR A 237 -3.70 4.04 1.67
CA THR A 237 -4.23 3.91 3.04
C THR A 237 -3.79 2.61 3.69
N HIS A 238 -3.47 2.66 4.98
CA HIS A 238 -3.18 1.46 5.75
C HIS A 238 -4.29 0.40 5.61
N ARG A 239 -5.56 0.80 5.65
CA ARG A 239 -6.72 -0.10 5.50
C ARG A 239 -6.67 -0.96 4.24
N LEU A 240 -6.21 -0.39 3.11
CA LEU A 240 -6.06 -1.14 1.87
C LEU A 240 -5.10 -2.32 2.08
N TRP A 241 -3.96 -2.08 2.71
CA TRP A 241 -2.95 -3.11 2.97
C TRP A 241 -3.36 -4.07 4.10
N GLU A 242 -3.99 -3.57 5.17
CA GLU A 242 -4.55 -4.40 6.24
C GLU A 242 -5.55 -5.42 5.70
N ALA A 243 -6.45 -4.98 4.80
CA ALA A 243 -7.41 -5.86 4.12
C ALA A 243 -6.69 -6.94 3.31
N LEU A 244 -5.71 -6.55 2.50
CA LEU A 244 -4.96 -7.47 1.65
C LEU A 244 -4.16 -8.50 2.44
N TYR A 245 -3.47 -8.10 3.51
CA TYR A 245 -2.78 -9.04 4.41
C TYR A 245 -3.75 -10.05 5.03
N LEU A 246 -4.98 -9.65 5.34
CA LEU A 246 -6.02 -10.51 5.92
C LEU A 246 -6.86 -11.27 4.88
N GLN A 247 -6.42 -11.30 3.61
CA GLN A 247 -7.13 -11.93 2.51
C GLN A 247 -8.57 -11.41 2.38
N VAL A 248 -8.72 -10.08 2.43
CA VAL A 248 -9.97 -9.34 2.25
C VAL A 248 -9.81 -8.46 1.04
N VAL A 249 -10.75 -8.49 0.10
CA VAL A 249 -10.64 -7.75 -1.16
C VAL A 249 -11.02 -6.27 -0.92
N PRO A 250 -10.09 -5.30 -1.05
CA PRO A 250 -10.42 -3.88 -0.94
C PRO A 250 -11.34 -3.42 -2.08
N ILE A 251 -12.33 -2.59 -1.73
CA ILE A 251 -13.20 -1.86 -2.64
C ILE A 251 -12.81 -0.39 -2.57
N VAL A 252 -12.31 0.15 -3.67
CA VAL A 252 -11.78 1.51 -3.78
C VAL A 252 -12.45 2.26 -4.95
N LEU A 253 -12.22 3.57 -5.02
CA LEU A 253 -12.47 4.30 -6.25
C LEU A 253 -11.29 4.17 -7.21
N ARG A 254 -11.59 4.20 -8.52
CA ARG A 254 -10.62 4.35 -9.59
C ARG A 254 -10.07 5.77 -9.58
N THR A 255 -8.79 5.90 -9.32
CA THR A 255 -8.05 7.15 -9.24
C THR A 255 -6.67 6.95 -9.85
N PRO A 256 -5.91 8.03 -10.16
CA PRO A 256 -4.56 7.88 -10.69
C PRO A 256 -3.66 6.99 -9.83
N PHE A 257 -3.83 7.03 -8.50
CA PHE A 257 -3.11 6.14 -7.59
C PHE A 257 -3.53 4.68 -7.74
N THR A 258 -4.84 4.37 -7.70
CA THR A 258 -5.29 2.96 -7.77
C THR A 258 -5.02 2.35 -9.15
N GLU A 259 -5.02 3.16 -10.21
CA GLU A 259 -4.58 2.73 -11.55
C GLU A 259 -3.07 2.49 -11.62
N ALA A 260 -2.24 3.38 -11.06
CA ALA A 260 -0.80 3.16 -10.97
C ALA A 260 -0.49 1.86 -10.20
N LEU A 261 -1.19 1.65 -9.08
CA LEU A 261 -1.07 0.47 -8.24
C LEU A 261 -1.48 -0.81 -8.98
N GLN A 262 -2.65 -0.85 -9.63
CA GLN A 262 -3.10 -2.01 -10.41
C GLN A 262 -2.14 -2.32 -11.57
N ARG A 263 -1.61 -1.29 -12.23
CA ARG A 263 -0.68 -1.50 -13.35
C ARG A 263 0.63 -2.13 -12.90
N GLN A 264 1.15 -1.67 -11.76
CA GLN A 264 2.37 -2.25 -11.19
C GLN A 264 2.11 -3.65 -10.62
N PHE A 265 0.90 -3.90 -10.10
CA PHE A 265 0.49 -5.17 -9.53
C PHE A 265 -0.79 -5.70 -10.20
N PRO A 266 -0.73 -6.22 -11.45
CA PRO A 266 -1.91 -6.59 -12.23
C PRO A 266 -2.81 -7.65 -11.58
N MET A 267 -2.21 -8.52 -10.78
CA MET A 267 -2.89 -9.61 -10.06
C MET A 267 -3.33 -9.23 -8.65
N MET A 268 -3.22 -7.96 -8.26
CA MET A 268 -3.68 -7.51 -6.96
C MET A 268 -5.21 -7.67 -6.84
N PRO A 269 -5.70 -8.35 -5.78
CA PRO A 269 -7.12 -8.42 -5.49
C PRO A 269 -7.67 -7.04 -5.13
N ILE A 270 -8.49 -6.45 -5.98
CA ILE A 270 -9.13 -5.16 -5.71
C ILE A 270 -10.37 -5.00 -6.57
N VAL A 271 -11.37 -4.32 -6.03
CA VAL A 271 -12.55 -3.84 -6.77
C VAL A 271 -12.37 -2.33 -6.94
N MET A 272 -12.26 -1.88 -8.19
CA MET A 272 -12.20 -0.44 -8.52
C MET A 272 -13.52 0.00 -9.11
N LEU A 273 -14.18 0.95 -8.44
CA LEU A 273 -15.42 1.59 -8.88
C LEU A 273 -15.11 2.98 -9.45
N ASP A 274 -15.86 3.47 -10.44
CA ASP A 274 -15.69 4.86 -10.87
C ASP A 274 -16.39 5.82 -9.89
N ARG A 275 -17.43 5.34 -9.18
CA ARG A 275 -18.11 6.04 -8.07
C ARG A 275 -18.79 5.06 -7.11
N TRP A 276 -19.06 5.48 -5.88
CA TRP A 276 -19.65 4.60 -4.84
C TRP A 276 -21.06 4.11 -5.19
N GLU A 277 -21.81 4.88 -5.98
CA GLU A 277 -23.15 4.53 -6.45
C GLU A 277 -23.15 3.30 -7.37
N GLU A 278 -22.01 2.90 -7.93
CA GLU A 278 -21.89 1.72 -8.78
C GLU A 278 -21.74 0.42 -7.99
N LEU A 279 -21.47 0.49 -6.69
CA LEU A 279 -21.34 -0.72 -5.88
C LEU A 279 -22.65 -1.51 -5.89
N ASP A 280 -22.60 -2.76 -6.33
CA ASP A 280 -23.67 -3.73 -6.22
C ASP A 280 -23.22 -4.90 -5.33
N PRO A 281 -23.63 -4.92 -4.04
CA PRO A 281 -23.25 -6.00 -3.12
C PRO A 281 -23.64 -7.39 -3.59
N GLU A 282 -24.75 -7.53 -4.33
CA GLU A 282 -25.24 -8.83 -4.81
C GLU A 282 -24.40 -9.37 -5.98
N ALA A 283 -23.64 -8.50 -6.66
CA ALA A 283 -22.75 -8.87 -7.76
C ALA A 283 -21.33 -9.23 -7.28
N LEU A 284 -21.02 -9.00 -6.00
CA LEU A 284 -19.70 -9.30 -5.44
C LEU A 284 -19.52 -10.81 -5.24
N ASP A 285 -18.43 -11.35 -5.79
CA ASP A 285 -18.05 -12.75 -5.64
C ASP A 285 -16.55 -12.85 -5.33
N VAL A 286 -16.22 -13.16 -4.08
CA VAL A 286 -14.84 -13.23 -3.61
C VAL A 286 -14.06 -14.36 -4.30
N SER A 287 -14.75 -15.38 -4.83
CA SER A 287 -14.10 -16.51 -5.52
C SER A 287 -13.47 -16.14 -6.86
N MET A 288 -13.70 -14.90 -7.34
CA MET A 288 -13.04 -14.34 -8.52
C MET A 288 -11.60 -13.87 -8.24
N TYR A 289 -11.17 -13.84 -6.97
CA TYR A 289 -9.88 -13.29 -6.55
C TYR A 289 -9.00 -14.37 -5.92
N GLU A 290 -7.70 -14.35 -6.26
CA GLU A 290 -6.69 -15.25 -5.68
C GLU A 290 -5.68 -14.44 -4.86
N PHE A 291 -5.40 -14.88 -3.63
CA PHE A 291 -4.44 -14.23 -2.74
C PHE A 291 -3.05 -14.90 -2.74
N ASP A 292 -2.95 -16.15 -3.20
CA ASP A 292 -1.72 -16.94 -3.15
C ASP A 292 -0.62 -16.38 -4.08
N SER A 293 -1.00 -15.65 -5.13
CA SER A 293 -0.08 -14.95 -6.03
C SER A 293 0.35 -13.56 -5.54
N PHE A 294 -0.32 -13.02 -4.52
CA PHE A 294 -0.16 -11.62 -4.09
C PHE A 294 0.87 -11.46 -2.97
N LEU A 295 0.89 -12.39 -2.02
CA LEU A 295 1.82 -12.36 -0.87
C LEU A 295 3.31 -12.30 -1.24
N PRO A 296 3.80 -12.91 -2.34
CA PRO A 296 5.21 -12.81 -2.72
C PRO A 296 5.62 -11.39 -3.17
N ILE A 297 4.72 -10.66 -3.85
CA ILE A 297 5.06 -9.42 -4.59
C ILE A 297 5.27 -8.21 -3.66
N ILE A 298 4.72 -8.25 -2.45
CA ILE A 298 4.84 -7.20 -1.43
C ILE A 298 5.70 -7.72 -0.27
N ASP A 299 6.73 -8.49 -0.60
CA ASP A 299 7.80 -8.79 0.33
C ASP A 299 8.74 -7.57 0.39
N VAL A 300 8.99 -7.06 1.60
CA VAL A 300 9.99 -6.02 1.85
C VAL A 300 11.35 -6.43 1.29
N LEU A 301 11.69 -7.72 1.32
CA LEU A 301 12.92 -8.25 0.76
C LEU A 301 12.96 -8.15 -0.77
N GLU A 302 11.82 -8.31 -1.45
CA GLU A 302 11.73 -8.13 -2.91
C GLU A 302 11.81 -6.64 -3.28
N ILE A 303 11.11 -5.78 -2.54
CA ILE A 303 11.21 -4.32 -2.70
C ILE A 303 12.66 -3.87 -2.48
N GLN A 304 13.29 -4.35 -1.40
CA GLN A 304 14.68 -4.08 -1.09
C GLN A 304 15.62 -4.59 -2.18
N ARG A 305 15.40 -5.82 -2.67
CA ARG A 305 16.20 -6.38 -3.77
C ARG A 305 16.09 -5.53 -5.03
N SER A 306 14.88 -5.14 -5.41
CA SER A 306 14.63 -4.25 -6.54
C SER A 306 15.33 -2.89 -6.38
N MET A 307 15.31 -2.31 -5.18
CA MET A 307 16.03 -1.06 -4.88
C MET A 307 17.56 -1.20 -4.95
N ILE A 308 18.11 -2.38 -4.63
CA ILE A 308 19.56 -2.62 -4.62
C ILE A 308 20.08 -2.98 -6.02
N GLU A 309 19.31 -3.77 -6.77
CA GLU A 309 19.70 -4.29 -8.10
C GLU A 309 19.61 -3.24 -9.22
N ASN A 310 18.69 -2.27 -9.11
CA ASN A 310 18.64 -1.08 -9.98
C ASN A 310 19.74 -0.10 -9.61
#